data_AF-A0A920EQL7-F1
#
_entry.id   AF-A0A920EQL7-F1
#
_cell.length_a   1.000
_cell.length_b   1.000
_cell.length_c   1.000
_cell.angle_alpha   90.00
_cell.angle_beta   90.00
_cell.angle_gamma   90.00
#
_symmetry.space_group_name_H-M   'P 1'
#
loop_
_entity.id
_entity.type
_entity.pdbx_description
1 polymer ?
#
loop_
_entity_poly.entity_id
_entity_poly.type
_entity_poly.pdbx_seq_one_letter_code
_entity_poly.pdbx_strand_id
1 'polypeptide(L)'
;MASVPTWGAKSRVKKDLNRAQKILDDDHYSLEKVKERIVEYLAVQQRSKKVKGPIMCLVGPPGVGKTSLGKSVAKATGREFIRISLGGVRDESEIRGHRRTYIGSMPGKIIQALKKAKTTNPLILLDEIDKMGQDFRGDPASAMLEVLDPEQNSTFVDHYLEVEYDLSNVMFLTTANSYNMPEPLLDRMEIVPLAGYTEEEKREIALRHLLDKSLKNNGLKESEFSLSDDALTAIIQFYTREAGVRNLEREIARLARKVVTKIVKKESQTVTITEENLSDYLGVRKFKYGLAELQDQIGVVTGLAYTSAGGDLLQIEALKLPGKGRMKTTGKLGDVMKESIDAASSYVRSISPKIGVKPTRFDKLDIHVHVPEGATPKDGPSAGLAMVTSIVSVLSGIPVKKT
;
A
#
# COMPACT_ATOMS: atom_id res chain seq x y z
N MET A 1 -1.49 -7.97 -41.07
CA MET A 1 -2.72 -7.13 -40.99
C MET A 1 -3.92 -7.86 -40.36
N ALA A 2 -3.71 -8.83 -39.46
CA ALA A 2 -4.79 -9.50 -38.73
C ALA A 2 -4.37 -9.65 -37.28
N SER A 3 -5.18 -9.14 -36.33
CA SER A 3 -5.21 -9.48 -34.88
C SER A 3 -5.43 -8.32 -33.91
N VAL A 4 -5.76 -7.10 -34.35
CA VAL A 4 -6.59 -6.26 -33.46
C VAL A 4 -7.99 -6.86 -33.57
N PRO A 5 -8.65 -7.22 -32.46
CA PRO A 5 -9.99 -7.79 -32.53
C PRO A 5 -10.94 -6.68 -32.97
N THR A 6 -11.00 -6.46 -34.27
CA THR A 6 -12.10 -5.77 -34.92
C THR A 6 -13.34 -6.58 -34.56
N TRP A 7 -14.15 -6.05 -33.64
CA TRP A 7 -15.46 -6.60 -33.26
C TRP A 7 -15.40 -7.96 -32.53
N GLY A 8 -14.49 -8.11 -31.55
CA GLY A 8 -14.42 -9.30 -30.70
C GLY A 8 -15.73 -9.63 -29.94
N ALA A 9 -15.92 -10.90 -29.58
CA ALA A 9 -17.09 -11.35 -28.84
C ALA A 9 -17.26 -10.58 -27.52
N LYS A 10 -18.50 -10.21 -27.19
CA LYS A 10 -18.82 -9.55 -25.93
C LYS A 10 -18.99 -10.62 -24.84
N SER A 11 -18.25 -10.50 -23.74
CA SER A 11 -18.46 -11.38 -22.58
C SER A 11 -19.84 -11.15 -21.98
N ARG A 12 -20.50 -12.24 -21.59
CA ARG A 12 -21.83 -12.19 -20.95
C ARG A 12 -21.72 -11.59 -19.56
N VAL A 13 -22.10 -10.32 -19.44
CA VAL A 13 -22.08 -9.59 -18.18
C VAL A 13 -23.13 -10.14 -17.21
N LYS A 14 -22.71 -10.46 -16.00
CA LYS A 14 -23.58 -10.85 -14.89
C LYS A 14 -24.04 -9.59 -14.16
N LYS A 15 -25.33 -9.54 -13.81
CA LYS A 15 -26.01 -8.38 -13.22
C LYS A 15 -26.57 -8.66 -11.83
N ASP A 16 -26.06 -9.69 -11.17
CA ASP A 16 -26.52 -10.12 -9.85
C ASP A 16 -25.59 -9.54 -8.79
N LEU A 17 -26.07 -8.53 -8.07
CA LEU A 17 -25.32 -7.84 -7.03
C LEU A 17 -25.11 -8.71 -5.78
N ASN A 18 -26.08 -9.57 -5.44
CA ASN A 18 -25.95 -10.49 -4.30
C ASN A 18 -24.85 -11.51 -4.57
N ARG A 19 -24.79 -12.01 -5.81
CA ARG A 19 -23.68 -12.85 -6.26
C ARG A 19 -22.35 -12.11 -6.25
N ALA A 20 -22.33 -10.85 -6.65
CA ALA A 20 -21.11 -10.04 -6.64
C ALA A 20 -20.57 -9.87 -5.22
N GLN A 21 -21.43 -9.52 -4.26
CA GLN A 21 -21.09 -9.41 -2.84
C GLN A 21 -20.52 -10.74 -2.32
N LYS A 22 -21.21 -11.86 -2.56
CA LYS A 22 -20.74 -13.18 -2.13
C LYS A 22 -19.34 -13.53 -2.68
N ILE A 23 -19.08 -13.24 -3.96
CA ILE A 23 -17.75 -13.49 -4.55
C ILE A 23 -16.67 -12.62 -3.89
N LEU A 24 -16.99 -11.35 -3.56
CA LEU A 24 -16.08 -10.47 -2.86
C LEU A 24 -15.80 -10.96 -1.44
N ASP A 25 -16.81 -11.50 -0.75
CA ASP A 25 -16.70 -12.05 0.59
C ASP A 25 -15.92 -13.37 0.64
N ASP A 26 -16.14 -14.24 -0.34
CA ASP A 26 -15.44 -15.53 -0.45
C ASP A 26 -13.95 -15.33 -0.80
N ASP A 27 -13.62 -14.34 -1.64
CA ASP A 27 -12.26 -14.11 -2.12
C ASP A 27 -11.43 -13.19 -1.18
N HIS A 28 -12.07 -12.39 -0.31
CA HIS A 28 -11.39 -11.41 0.56
C HIS A 28 -11.97 -11.38 1.97
N TYR A 29 -11.10 -11.56 2.97
CA TYR A 29 -11.43 -11.34 4.37
C TYR A 29 -11.34 -9.84 4.75
N SER A 30 -12.22 -9.39 5.65
CA SER A 30 -12.39 -7.98 6.03
C SER A 30 -12.82 -7.09 4.84
N LEU A 31 -12.52 -5.78 4.90
CA LEU A 31 -12.79 -4.79 3.85
C LEU A 31 -14.28 -4.49 3.59
N GLU A 32 -15.16 -4.64 4.59
CA GLU A 32 -16.62 -4.43 4.46
C GLU A 32 -16.98 -3.13 3.74
N LYS A 33 -16.41 -2.00 4.18
CA LYS A 33 -16.64 -0.68 3.56
C LYS A 33 -16.24 -0.62 2.08
N VAL A 34 -15.15 -1.30 1.71
CA VAL A 34 -14.63 -1.30 0.34
C VAL A 34 -15.50 -2.19 -0.54
N LYS A 35 -15.92 -3.35 -0.04
CA LYS A 35 -16.82 -4.27 -0.74
C LYS A 35 -18.19 -3.63 -0.98
N GLU A 36 -18.76 -3.00 0.04
CA GLU A 36 -20.00 -2.24 -0.05
C GLU A 36 -19.88 -1.18 -1.15
N ARG A 37 -18.80 -0.39 -1.15
CA ARG A 37 -18.57 0.65 -2.16
C ARG A 37 -18.43 0.10 -3.58
N ILE A 38 -17.78 -1.06 -3.75
CA ILE A 38 -17.72 -1.77 -5.03
C ILE A 38 -19.12 -2.18 -5.48
N VAL A 39 -19.96 -2.71 -4.58
CA VAL A 39 -21.33 -3.11 -4.91
C VAL A 39 -22.20 -1.91 -5.28
N GLU A 40 -22.08 -0.78 -4.56
CA GLU A 40 -22.73 0.48 -4.92
C GLU A 40 -22.33 0.94 -6.34
N TYR A 41 -21.03 0.89 -6.64
CA TYR A 41 -20.52 1.24 -7.96
C TYR A 41 -21.08 0.33 -9.06
N LEU A 42 -21.15 -0.99 -8.82
CA LEU A 42 -21.75 -1.95 -9.75
C LEU A 42 -23.26 -1.72 -9.93
N ALA A 43 -23.98 -1.32 -8.88
CA ALA A 43 -25.41 -1.00 -8.95
C ALA A 43 -25.67 0.21 -9.87
N VAL A 44 -24.85 1.27 -9.76
CA VAL A 44 -24.93 2.44 -10.64
C VAL A 44 -24.65 2.05 -12.09
N GLN A 45 -23.62 1.21 -12.33
CA GLN A 45 -23.31 0.71 -13.67
C GLN A 45 -24.43 -0.14 -14.28
N GLN A 46 -25.17 -0.91 -13.48
CA GLN A 46 -26.27 -1.74 -13.98
C GLN A 46 -27.46 -0.90 -14.46
N ARG A 47 -27.70 0.25 -13.83
CA ARG A 47 -28.81 1.15 -14.16
C ARG A 47 -28.51 2.07 -15.34
N SER A 48 -27.26 2.50 -15.50
CA SER A 48 -26.86 3.37 -16.61
C SER A 48 -26.45 2.59 -17.86
N LYS A 49 -26.97 2.97 -19.04
CA LYS A 49 -26.58 2.37 -20.33
C LYS A 49 -25.18 2.80 -20.80
N LYS A 50 -24.67 3.94 -20.30
CA LYS A 50 -23.33 4.45 -20.55
C LYS A 50 -22.66 4.76 -19.21
N VAL A 51 -21.42 4.29 -19.02
CA VAL A 51 -20.65 4.56 -17.79
C VAL A 51 -20.21 6.03 -17.83
N LYS A 52 -21.06 6.92 -17.34
CA LYS A 52 -20.75 8.34 -17.12
C LYS A 52 -20.29 8.64 -15.69
N GLY A 53 -20.09 7.60 -14.88
CA GLY A 53 -19.67 7.73 -13.48
C GLY A 53 -18.16 7.89 -13.35
N PRO A 54 -17.69 8.43 -12.22
CA PRO A 54 -16.26 8.54 -11.92
C PRO A 54 -15.60 7.16 -11.92
N ILE A 55 -14.31 7.11 -12.22
CA ILE A 55 -13.56 5.86 -12.25
C ILE A 55 -13.09 5.52 -10.84
N MET A 56 -13.40 4.31 -10.39
CA MET A 56 -13.01 3.86 -9.06
C MET A 56 -11.49 3.66 -8.97
N CYS A 57 -10.88 4.36 -8.01
CA CYS A 57 -9.45 4.28 -7.70
C CYS A 57 -9.25 3.70 -6.31
N LEU A 58 -8.62 2.52 -6.24
CA LEU A 58 -8.26 1.87 -4.98
C LEU A 58 -6.91 2.38 -4.50
N VAL A 59 -6.89 3.14 -3.40
CA VAL A 59 -5.67 3.76 -2.84
C VAL A 59 -5.31 3.09 -1.53
N GLY A 60 -4.05 2.71 -1.33
CA GLY A 60 -3.62 2.12 -0.05
C GLY A 60 -2.17 1.62 -0.07
N PRO A 61 -1.62 1.11 1.04
CA PRO A 61 -0.25 0.59 1.04
C PRO A 61 -0.11 -0.66 0.13
N PRO A 62 1.12 -1.04 -0.25
CA PRO A 62 1.33 -2.25 -1.04
C PRO A 62 0.94 -3.51 -0.24
N GLY A 63 0.36 -4.49 -0.93
CA GLY A 63 0.01 -5.78 -0.32
C GLY A 63 -1.35 -5.84 0.39
N VAL A 64 -2.20 -4.81 0.27
CA VAL A 64 -3.58 -4.79 0.80
C VAL A 64 -4.63 -5.39 -0.15
N GLY A 65 -4.22 -6.20 -1.12
CA GLY A 65 -5.17 -6.91 -1.99
C GLY A 65 -5.81 -6.11 -3.13
N LYS A 66 -5.41 -4.85 -3.41
CA LYS A 66 -5.96 -4.01 -4.50
C LYS A 66 -6.10 -4.72 -5.86
N THR A 67 -5.04 -5.36 -6.33
CA THR A 67 -5.06 -6.13 -7.59
C THR A 67 -5.96 -7.36 -7.51
N SER A 68 -6.05 -7.99 -6.34
CA SER A 68 -6.89 -9.16 -6.10
C SER A 68 -8.37 -8.77 -6.10
N LEU A 69 -8.73 -7.62 -5.53
CA LEU A 69 -10.09 -7.06 -5.61
C LEU A 69 -10.52 -6.83 -7.06
N GLY A 70 -9.65 -6.24 -7.89
CA GLY A 70 -9.94 -6.08 -9.32
C GLY A 70 -10.24 -7.40 -10.04
N LYS A 71 -9.54 -8.49 -9.68
CA LYS A 71 -9.82 -9.84 -10.20
C LYS A 71 -11.19 -10.36 -9.73
N SER A 72 -11.53 -10.18 -8.47
CA SER A 72 -12.82 -10.60 -7.93
C SER A 72 -13.98 -9.80 -8.53
N VAL A 73 -13.80 -8.51 -8.81
CA VAL A 73 -14.78 -7.70 -9.55
C VAL A 73 -14.97 -8.21 -10.98
N ALA A 74 -13.89 -8.57 -11.67
CA ALA A 74 -13.98 -9.16 -13.01
C ALA A 74 -14.72 -10.52 -12.99
N LYS A 75 -14.40 -11.39 -12.03
CA LYS A 75 -15.07 -12.68 -11.78
C LYS A 75 -16.57 -12.51 -11.46
N ALA A 76 -16.90 -11.52 -10.64
CA ALA A 76 -18.27 -11.16 -10.26
C ALA A 76 -19.09 -10.67 -11.46
N THR A 77 -18.53 -9.76 -12.25
CA THR A 77 -19.18 -9.19 -13.45
C THR A 77 -19.14 -10.12 -14.66
N GLY A 78 -18.32 -11.17 -14.64
CA GLY A 78 -18.14 -12.10 -15.76
C GLY A 78 -17.35 -11.49 -16.94
N ARG A 79 -16.46 -10.54 -16.65
CA ARG A 79 -15.59 -9.89 -17.63
C ARG A 79 -14.19 -10.52 -17.60
N GLU A 80 -13.50 -10.50 -18.74
CA GLU A 80 -12.09 -10.87 -18.80
C GLU A 80 -11.24 -9.85 -18.02
N PHE A 81 -10.32 -10.33 -17.20
CA PHE A 81 -9.45 -9.49 -16.38
C PHE A 81 -8.11 -9.28 -17.08
N ILE A 82 -7.76 -8.02 -17.38
CA ILE A 82 -6.43 -7.64 -17.86
C ILE A 82 -5.84 -6.61 -16.90
N ARG A 83 -4.56 -6.79 -16.57
CA ARG A 83 -3.80 -5.83 -15.76
C ARG A 83 -2.77 -5.11 -16.63
N ILE A 84 -2.72 -3.79 -16.54
CA ILE A 84 -1.71 -2.94 -17.16
C ILE A 84 -0.98 -2.21 -16.03
N SER A 85 0.35 -2.30 -16.02
CA SER A 85 1.19 -1.55 -15.08
C SER A 85 1.53 -0.19 -15.70
N LEU A 86 1.14 0.89 -15.02
CA LEU A 86 1.47 2.27 -15.37
C LEU A 86 2.72 2.78 -14.64
N GLY A 87 3.21 2.04 -13.64
CA GLY A 87 4.43 2.39 -12.94
C GLY A 87 5.64 2.49 -13.89
N GLY A 88 6.27 3.67 -13.88
CA GLY A 88 7.43 3.96 -14.72
C GLY A 88 7.11 4.37 -16.15
N VAL A 89 5.83 4.51 -16.52
CA VAL A 89 5.44 5.10 -17.80
C VAL A 89 5.80 6.58 -17.80
N ARG A 90 6.52 7.01 -18.83
CA ARG A 90 7.00 8.40 -18.97
C ARG A 90 6.59 9.05 -20.29
N ASP A 91 6.19 8.25 -21.26
CA ASP A 91 5.85 8.71 -22.60
C ASP A 91 4.39 8.34 -22.91
N GLU A 92 3.65 9.29 -23.46
CA GLU A 92 2.31 9.11 -24.02
C GLU A 92 2.26 7.97 -25.06
N SER A 93 3.35 7.79 -25.82
CA SER A 93 3.47 6.74 -26.84
C SER A 93 3.33 5.33 -26.25
N GLU A 94 3.58 5.12 -24.96
CA GLU A 94 3.30 3.83 -24.32
C GLU A 94 1.80 3.55 -24.17
N ILE A 95 0.98 4.60 -24.09
CA ILE A 95 -0.49 4.50 -23.97
C ILE A 95 -1.14 4.50 -25.36
N ARG A 96 -0.77 5.44 -26.24
CA ARG A 96 -1.34 5.63 -27.59
C ARG A 96 -0.60 4.92 -28.72
N GLY A 97 0.56 4.34 -28.46
CA GLY A 97 1.41 3.73 -29.49
C GLY A 97 2.24 4.73 -30.28
N HIS A 98 3.09 4.20 -31.15
CA HIS A 98 3.90 5.00 -32.08
C HIS A 98 3.25 5.07 -33.46
N ARG A 99 3.45 6.18 -34.17
CA ARG A 99 3.07 6.29 -35.59
C ARG A 99 3.74 5.21 -36.42
N ARG A 100 3.02 4.65 -37.39
CA ARG A 100 3.51 3.56 -38.27
C ARG A 100 4.77 3.91 -39.04
N THR A 101 5.01 5.19 -39.27
CA THR A 101 6.18 5.71 -40.00
C THR A 101 7.50 5.45 -39.29
N TYR A 102 7.51 5.15 -38.00
CA TYR A 102 8.73 4.84 -37.25
C TYR A 102 9.11 3.35 -37.35
N ILE A 103 10.39 3.09 -37.59
CA ILE A 103 10.98 1.73 -37.53
C ILE A 103 10.83 1.21 -36.10
N GLY A 104 10.21 0.03 -35.94
CA GLY A 104 9.92 -0.56 -34.63
C GLY A 104 8.64 -0.04 -33.96
N SER A 105 7.77 0.62 -34.72
CA SER A 105 6.47 1.10 -34.23
C SER A 105 5.61 -0.03 -33.66
N MET A 106 5.07 0.21 -32.46
CA MET A 106 4.21 -0.72 -31.73
C MET A 106 2.91 -0.02 -31.31
N PRO A 107 1.77 -0.74 -31.27
CA PRO A 107 0.53 -0.21 -30.73
C PRO A 107 0.66 0.03 -29.22
N GLY A 108 -0.16 0.94 -28.70
CA GLY A 108 -0.17 1.31 -27.29
C GLY A 108 -0.61 0.16 -26.38
N LYS A 109 -0.28 0.28 -25.09
CA LYS A 109 -0.61 -0.75 -24.07
C LYS A 109 -2.11 -1.04 -24.00
N ILE A 110 -2.98 -0.06 -24.25
CA ILE A 110 -4.44 -0.23 -24.25
C ILE A 110 -4.89 -1.19 -25.36
N ILE A 111 -4.46 -0.94 -26.61
CA ILE A 111 -4.77 -1.80 -27.75
C ILE A 111 -4.17 -3.19 -27.57
N GLN A 112 -2.94 -3.29 -27.05
CA GLN A 112 -2.33 -4.58 -26.74
C GLN A 112 -3.12 -5.35 -25.68
N ALA A 113 -3.66 -4.68 -24.67
CA ALA A 113 -4.49 -5.28 -23.63
C ALA A 113 -5.81 -5.83 -24.20
N LEU A 114 -6.48 -5.06 -25.07
CA LEU A 114 -7.70 -5.51 -25.77
C LEU A 114 -7.44 -6.71 -26.66
N LYS A 115 -6.32 -6.70 -27.38
CA LYS A 115 -5.87 -7.84 -28.19
C LYS A 115 -5.64 -9.10 -27.35
N LYS A 116 -5.08 -8.97 -26.15
CA LYS A 116 -4.90 -10.09 -25.20
C LYS A 116 -6.22 -10.57 -24.60
N ALA A 117 -7.14 -9.66 -24.29
CA ALA A 117 -8.46 -9.98 -23.74
C ALA A 117 -9.33 -10.76 -24.73
N LYS A 118 -9.19 -10.51 -26.03
CA LYS A 118 -10.04 -11.07 -27.11
C LYS A 118 -11.53 -10.74 -26.97
N THR A 119 -11.89 -9.82 -26.09
CA THR A 119 -13.26 -9.39 -25.81
C THR A 119 -13.38 -7.88 -25.91
N THR A 120 -14.57 -7.37 -26.23
CA THR A 120 -14.83 -5.92 -26.36
C THR A 120 -15.18 -5.21 -25.06
N ASN A 121 -15.50 -5.95 -24.00
CA ASN A 121 -15.90 -5.41 -22.70
C ASN A 121 -15.08 -5.95 -21.50
N PRO A 122 -13.74 -6.04 -21.58
CA PRO A 122 -12.93 -6.51 -20.45
C PRO A 122 -12.98 -5.52 -19.28
N LEU A 123 -12.54 -6.01 -18.12
CA LEU A 123 -12.14 -5.17 -16.99
C LEU A 123 -10.63 -4.97 -17.09
N ILE A 124 -10.21 -3.72 -17.31
CA ILE A 124 -8.81 -3.32 -17.34
C ILE A 124 -8.45 -2.67 -16.01
N LEU A 125 -7.56 -3.32 -15.28
CA LEU A 125 -6.95 -2.78 -14.06
C LEU A 125 -5.69 -1.99 -14.42
N LEU A 126 -5.71 -0.70 -14.14
CA LEU A 126 -4.60 0.23 -14.30
C LEU A 126 -3.84 0.34 -12.97
N ASP A 127 -2.71 -0.35 -12.90
CA ASP A 127 -1.92 -0.54 -11.68
C ASP A 127 -0.86 0.56 -11.54
N GLU A 128 -0.64 1.04 -10.31
CA GLU A 128 0.35 2.08 -9.97
C GLU A 128 0.23 3.40 -10.76
N ILE A 129 -0.98 3.96 -10.86
CA ILE A 129 -1.21 5.23 -11.58
C ILE A 129 -0.48 6.42 -10.93
N ASP A 130 -0.16 6.34 -9.63
CA ASP A 130 0.64 7.32 -8.88
C ASP A 130 2.13 7.31 -9.22
N LYS A 131 2.59 6.32 -9.99
CA LYS A 131 4.00 6.18 -10.40
C LYS A 131 4.23 6.53 -11.87
N MET A 132 3.28 7.21 -12.51
CA MET A 132 3.50 7.78 -13.83
C MET A 132 4.44 8.99 -13.71
N GLY A 133 5.46 9.03 -14.55
CA GLY A 133 6.41 10.15 -14.59
C GLY A 133 5.87 11.29 -15.44
N GLN A 134 6.16 12.52 -15.03
CA GLN A 134 6.07 13.68 -15.91
C GLN A 134 7.46 13.90 -16.53
N ASP A 135 7.60 13.66 -17.83
CA ASP A 135 8.79 14.05 -18.59
C ASP A 135 8.46 15.21 -19.53
N PHE A 136 9.45 16.04 -19.85
CA PHE A 136 9.32 17.23 -20.72
C PHE A 136 8.84 16.95 -22.16
N ARG A 137 8.75 15.69 -22.59
CA ARG A 137 8.43 15.28 -23.97
C ARG A 137 6.96 14.95 -24.22
N GLY A 138 6.14 14.90 -23.17
CA GLY A 138 4.71 14.61 -23.26
C GLY A 138 4.15 14.22 -21.89
N ASP A 139 2.86 14.49 -21.68
CA ASP A 139 2.20 14.17 -20.41
C ASP A 139 1.39 12.87 -20.55
N PRO A 140 1.86 11.73 -20.00
CA PRO A 140 1.11 10.48 -20.06
C PRO A 140 -0.23 10.59 -19.32
N ALA A 141 -0.39 11.53 -18.38
CA ALA A 141 -1.67 11.74 -17.70
C ALA A 141 -2.74 12.27 -18.67
N SER A 142 -2.36 13.14 -19.60
CA SER A 142 -3.25 13.63 -20.67
C SER A 142 -3.73 12.50 -21.59
N ALA A 143 -2.85 11.56 -21.94
CA ALA A 143 -3.24 10.38 -22.71
C ALA A 143 -4.19 9.47 -21.93
N MET A 144 -3.97 9.34 -20.62
CA MET A 144 -4.87 8.58 -19.74
C MET A 144 -6.22 9.26 -19.59
N LEU A 145 -6.29 10.60 -19.56
CA LEU A 145 -7.57 11.32 -19.49
C LEU A 145 -8.46 11.00 -20.69
N GLU A 146 -7.91 10.94 -21.90
CA GLU A 146 -8.69 10.58 -23.09
C GLU A 146 -9.25 9.15 -23.01
N VAL A 147 -8.45 8.20 -22.50
CA VAL A 147 -8.85 6.79 -22.31
C VAL A 147 -9.93 6.67 -21.23
N LEU A 148 -9.83 7.47 -20.18
CA LEU A 148 -10.66 7.40 -18.99
C LEU A 148 -11.94 8.25 -19.10
N ASP A 149 -11.94 9.31 -19.90
CA ASP A 149 -13.08 10.20 -20.07
C ASP A 149 -14.21 9.53 -20.87
N PRO A 150 -15.41 9.32 -20.29
CA PRO A 150 -16.56 8.77 -21.00
C PRO A 150 -17.00 9.54 -22.25
N GLU A 151 -16.60 10.81 -22.37
CA GLU A 151 -16.95 11.63 -23.54
C GLU A 151 -15.96 11.44 -24.71
N GLN A 152 -14.70 11.09 -24.43
CA GLN A 152 -13.64 10.97 -25.44
C GLN A 152 -13.31 9.51 -25.77
N ASN A 153 -13.53 8.59 -24.83
CA ASN A 153 -13.10 7.19 -24.98
C ASN A 153 -13.80 6.41 -26.10
N SER A 154 -14.93 6.91 -26.61
CA SER A 154 -15.65 6.30 -27.75
C SER A 154 -14.97 6.50 -29.10
N THR A 155 -14.11 7.53 -29.20
CA THR A 155 -13.37 7.90 -30.40
C THR A 155 -11.86 7.86 -30.16
N PHE A 156 -11.40 6.99 -29.25
CA PHE A 156 -9.98 6.89 -28.91
C PHE A 156 -9.15 6.49 -30.14
N VAL A 157 -8.10 7.27 -30.43
CA VAL A 157 -7.21 7.01 -31.58
C VAL A 157 -5.84 6.55 -31.10
N ASP A 158 -5.48 5.33 -31.44
CA ASP A 158 -4.11 4.83 -31.28
C ASP A 158 -3.28 5.26 -32.50
N HIS A 159 -2.11 5.86 -32.26
CA HIS A 159 -1.21 6.37 -33.30
C HIS A 159 -0.69 5.28 -34.25
N TYR A 160 -0.65 4.02 -33.81
CA TYR A 160 -0.26 2.90 -34.65
C TYR A 160 -1.43 2.39 -35.50
N LEU A 161 -2.66 2.47 -34.99
CA LEU A 161 -3.84 2.03 -35.72
C LEU A 161 -4.39 3.08 -36.69
N GLU A 162 -4.30 4.36 -36.31
CA GLU A 162 -4.83 5.52 -37.04
C GLU A 162 -6.33 5.38 -37.35
N VAL A 163 -7.05 4.61 -36.53
CA VAL A 163 -8.51 4.45 -36.59
C VAL A 163 -9.08 4.63 -35.19
N GLU A 164 -10.28 5.21 -35.13
CA GLU A 164 -11.03 5.33 -33.90
C GLU A 164 -11.42 3.96 -33.36
N TYR A 165 -11.26 3.77 -32.05
CA TYR A 165 -11.62 2.55 -31.35
C TYR A 165 -12.51 2.88 -30.16
N ASP A 166 -13.69 2.26 -30.11
CA ASP A 166 -14.66 2.50 -29.03
C ASP A 166 -14.28 1.75 -27.74
N LEU A 167 -13.87 2.49 -26.71
CA LEU A 167 -13.57 1.99 -25.38
C LEU A 167 -14.77 2.09 -24.41
N SER A 168 -15.94 2.59 -24.84
CA SER A 168 -17.10 2.85 -23.96
C SER A 168 -17.59 1.61 -23.19
N ASN A 169 -17.35 0.41 -23.72
CA ASN A 169 -17.77 -0.86 -23.11
C ASN A 169 -16.73 -1.44 -22.14
N VAL A 170 -15.50 -0.91 -22.13
CA VAL A 170 -14.42 -1.33 -21.25
C VAL A 170 -14.68 -0.79 -19.84
N MET A 171 -14.48 -1.64 -18.83
CA MET A 171 -14.55 -1.21 -17.43
C MET A 171 -13.14 -0.94 -16.93
N PHE A 172 -12.86 0.32 -16.56
CA PHE A 172 -11.58 0.71 -15.98
C PHE A 172 -11.67 0.70 -14.45
N LEU A 173 -10.65 0.12 -13.82
CA LEU A 173 -10.40 0.22 -12.38
C LEU A 173 -8.96 0.69 -12.21
N THR A 174 -8.72 1.67 -11.35
CA THR A 174 -7.36 2.18 -11.11
C THR A 174 -6.90 1.80 -9.70
N THR A 175 -5.58 1.70 -9.52
CA THR A 175 -4.99 1.53 -8.19
C THR A 175 -3.79 2.44 -8.01
N ALA A 176 -3.62 2.98 -6.81
CA ALA A 176 -2.48 3.79 -6.44
C ALA A 176 -1.95 3.41 -5.04
N ASN A 177 -0.70 3.73 -4.76
CA ASN A 177 -0.12 3.54 -3.42
C ASN A 177 -0.20 4.80 -2.56
N SER A 178 -0.25 5.96 -3.20
CA SER A 178 -0.34 7.27 -2.56
C SER A 178 -1.34 8.16 -3.28
N TYR A 179 -1.68 9.28 -2.65
CA TYR A 179 -2.52 10.33 -3.26
C TYR A 179 -1.74 11.25 -4.20
N ASN A 180 -0.43 11.03 -4.37
CA ASN A 180 0.42 11.86 -5.20
C ASN A 180 0.21 11.54 -6.69
N MET A 181 -0.86 12.10 -7.25
CA MET A 181 -1.30 11.89 -8.63
C MET A 181 -1.62 13.25 -9.26
N PRO A 182 -1.56 13.38 -10.60
CA PRO A 182 -1.99 14.59 -11.29
C PRO A 182 -3.44 14.98 -10.92
N GLU A 183 -3.66 16.24 -10.53
CA GLU A 183 -4.99 16.76 -10.13
C GLU A 183 -6.10 16.48 -11.16
N PRO A 184 -5.87 16.61 -12.49
CA PRO A 184 -6.91 16.31 -13.48
C PRO A 184 -7.44 14.87 -13.43
N LEU A 185 -6.60 13.91 -12.99
CA LEU A 185 -7.01 12.52 -12.82
C LEU A 185 -7.77 12.33 -11.51
N LEU A 186 -7.36 13.00 -10.44
CA LEU A 186 -8.01 12.92 -9.13
C LEU A 186 -9.46 13.40 -9.21
N ASP A 187 -9.73 14.51 -9.90
CA ASP A 187 -11.07 15.08 -10.02
C ASP A 187 -12.06 14.17 -10.76
N ARG A 188 -11.56 13.25 -11.58
CA ARG A 188 -12.37 12.29 -12.36
C ARG A 188 -12.43 10.91 -11.72
N MET A 189 -11.75 10.72 -10.58
CA MET A 189 -11.69 9.45 -9.87
C MET A 189 -12.49 9.48 -8.59
N GLU A 190 -13.14 8.36 -8.33
CA GLU A 190 -13.74 8.08 -7.04
C GLU A 190 -12.73 7.32 -6.18
N ILE A 191 -12.18 7.99 -5.18
CA ILE A 191 -11.12 7.43 -4.34
C ILE A 191 -11.71 6.55 -3.25
N VAL A 192 -11.34 5.27 -3.26
CA VAL A 192 -11.70 4.30 -2.23
C VAL A 192 -10.42 3.94 -1.44
N PRO A 193 -10.27 4.44 -0.20
CA PRO A 193 -9.09 4.15 0.61
C PRO A 193 -9.13 2.73 1.20
N LEU A 194 -8.02 2.02 1.08
CA LEU A 194 -7.75 0.74 1.71
C LEU A 194 -6.71 0.94 2.81
N ALA A 195 -7.13 0.70 4.04
CA ALA A 195 -6.23 0.67 5.18
C ALA A 195 -5.35 -0.59 5.17
N GLY A 196 -4.32 -0.58 6.01
CA GLY A 196 -3.60 -1.79 6.38
C GLY A 196 -4.45 -2.74 7.22
N TYR A 197 -3.96 -3.95 7.43
CA TYR A 197 -4.62 -4.97 8.23
C TYR A 197 -4.05 -5.04 9.65
N THR A 198 -4.92 -5.35 10.61
CA THR A 198 -4.51 -5.72 11.98
C THR A 198 -3.82 -7.09 12.01
N GLU A 199 -3.15 -7.42 13.12
CA GLU A 199 -2.52 -8.75 13.28
C GLU A 199 -3.54 -9.89 13.16
N GLU A 200 -4.72 -9.72 13.76
CA GLU A 200 -5.81 -10.71 13.68
C GLU A 200 -6.34 -10.84 12.26
N GLU A 201 -6.55 -9.72 11.54
CA GLU A 201 -6.97 -9.74 10.15
C GLU A 201 -5.93 -10.43 9.26
N LYS A 202 -4.64 -10.15 9.45
CA LYS A 202 -3.57 -10.82 8.70
C LYS A 202 -3.54 -12.32 8.96
N ARG A 203 -3.76 -12.74 10.21
CA ARG A 203 -3.84 -14.17 10.58
C ARG A 203 -4.99 -14.85 9.84
N GLU A 204 -6.18 -14.26 9.85
CA GLU A 204 -7.35 -14.79 9.14
C GLU A 204 -7.14 -14.83 7.62
N ILE A 205 -6.56 -13.77 7.03
CA ILE A 205 -6.20 -13.74 5.60
C ILE A 205 -5.21 -14.85 5.26
N ALA A 206 -4.22 -15.08 6.13
CA ALA A 206 -3.23 -16.11 5.93
C ALA A 206 -3.84 -17.52 5.97
N LEU A 207 -4.67 -17.81 6.98
CA LEU A 207 -5.35 -19.09 7.14
C LEU A 207 -6.29 -19.39 5.98
N ARG A 208 -7.14 -18.44 5.59
CA ARG A 208 -8.19 -18.65 4.58
C ARG A 208 -7.68 -18.65 3.15
N HIS A 209 -6.61 -17.90 2.87
CA HIS A 209 -6.19 -17.64 1.48
C HIS A 209 -4.70 -17.90 1.23
N LEU A 210 -3.79 -17.37 2.05
CA LEU A 210 -2.36 -17.41 1.71
C LEU A 210 -1.74 -18.79 1.87
N LEU A 211 -2.16 -19.57 2.88
CA LEU A 211 -1.67 -20.93 3.11
C LEU A 211 -2.06 -21.84 1.95
N ASP A 212 -3.37 -21.99 1.67
CA ASP A 212 -3.86 -22.83 0.57
C ASP A 212 -3.21 -22.45 -0.77
N LYS A 213 -3.15 -21.15 -1.08
CA LYS A 213 -2.48 -20.64 -2.29
C LYS A 213 -1.00 -21.02 -2.33
N SER A 214 -0.30 -20.90 -1.21
CA SER A 214 1.13 -21.24 -1.14
C SER A 214 1.36 -22.75 -1.27
N LEU A 215 0.52 -23.59 -0.64
CA LEU A 215 0.61 -25.04 -0.74
C LEU A 215 0.39 -25.51 -2.17
N LYS A 216 -0.68 -25.04 -2.82
CA LYS A 216 -0.98 -25.34 -4.24
C LYS A 216 0.16 -24.93 -5.17
N ASN A 217 0.70 -23.73 -5.01
CA ASN A 217 1.80 -23.24 -5.84
C ASN A 217 3.11 -24.03 -5.67
N ASN A 218 3.31 -24.68 -4.52
CA ASN A 218 4.50 -25.49 -4.23
C ASN A 218 4.23 -27.00 -4.37
N GLY A 219 3.02 -27.40 -4.76
CA GLY A 219 2.64 -28.81 -4.96
C GLY A 219 2.58 -29.64 -3.66
N LEU A 220 2.41 -28.99 -2.50
CA LEU A 220 2.24 -29.69 -1.22
C LEU A 220 0.80 -30.17 -1.05
N LYS A 221 0.64 -31.37 -0.50
CA LYS A 221 -0.67 -31.85 -0.03
C LYS A 221 -0.97 -31.29 1.37
N GLU A 222 -2.25 -31.15 1.69
CA GLU A 222 -2.70 -30.70 3.02
C GLU A 222 -2.20 -31.61 4.15
N SER A 223 -2.00 -32.91 3.88
CA SER A 223 -1.48 -33.87 4.86
C SER A 223 0.03 -33.73 5.12
N GLU A 224 0.78 -33.07 4.25
CA GLU A 224 2.24 -33.00 4.30
C GLU A 224 2.76 -31.80 5.10
N PHE A 225 1.91 -30.78 5.30
CA PHE A 225 2.26 -29.52 5.94
C PHE A 225 1.19 -29.08 6.93
N SER A 226 1.60 -28.77 8.15
CA SER A 226 0.76 -28.12 9.15
C SER A 226 1.51 -26.93 9.76
N LEU A 227 0.82 -25.81 9.95
CA LEU A 227 1.35 -24.62 10.62
C LEU A 227 0.46 -24.32 11.83
N SER A 228 1.05 -24.19 13.03
CA SER A 228 0.29 -23.78 14.21
C SER A 228 -0.06 -22.29 14.17
N ASP A 229 -1.14 -21.92 14.84
CA ASP A 229 -1.59 -20.52 14.95
C ASP A 229 -0.54 -19.64 15.64
N ASP A 230 0.17 -20.18 16.64
CA ASP A 230 1.27 -19.50 17.33
C ASP A 230 2.44 -19.24 16.37
N ALA A 231 2.78 -20.22 15.52
CA ALA A 231 3.82 -20.05 14.52
C ALA A 231 3.44 -18.97 13.50
N LEU A 232 2.18 -18.94 13.06
CA LEU A 232 1.68 -17.91 12.16
C LEU A 232 1.75 -16.51 12.79
N THR A 233 1.35 -16.40 14.05
CA THR A 233 1.44 -15.16 14.82
C THR A 233 2.90 -14.71 14.96
N ALA A 234 3.82 -15.64 15.27
CA ALA A 234 5.25 -15.36 15.34
C ALA A 234 5.84 -14.89 13.99
N ILE A 235 5.36 -15.41 12.85
CA ILE A 235 5.77 -14.92 11.51
C ILE A 235 5.35 -13.46 11.34
N ILE A 236 4.10 -13.13 11.68
CA ILE A 236 3.56 -11.78 11.57
C ILE A 236 4.38 -10.81 12.43
N GLN A 237 4.67 -11.16 13.68
CA GLN A 237 5.33 -10.28 14.66
C GLN A 237 6.84 -10.15 14.48
N PHE A 238 7.56 -11.24 14.20
CA PHE A 238 9.03 -11.27 14.22
C PHE A 238 9.68 -11.32 12.83
N TYR A 239 8.94 -11.66 11.78
CA TYR A 239 9.48 -11.85 10.44
C TYR A 239 8.89 -10.90 9.39
N THR A 240 7.82 -10.16 9.72
CA THR A 240 7.21 -9.16 8.84
C THR A 240 7.08 -7.79 9.51
N ARG A 241 7.21 -6.71 8.72
CA ARG A 241 6.91 -5.32 9.15
C ARG A 241 6.35 -4.55 7.95
N GLU A 242 5.04 -4.58 7.81
CA GLU A 242 4.30 -3.97 6.69
C GLU A 242 2.83 -3.76 7.09
N ALA A 243 2.11 -2.87 6.41
CA ALA A 243 0.65 -2.74 6.56
C ALA A 243 -0.15 -3.86 5.85
N GLY A 244 0.36 -4.37 4.73
CA GLY A 244 -0.28 -5.42 3.93
C GLY A 244 0.16 -6.84 4.34
N VAL A 245 -0.02 -7.79 3.41
CA VAL A 245 0.36 -9.21 3.59
C VAL A 245 1.38 -9.72 2.56
N ARG A 246 2.09 -8.82 1.86
CA ARG A 246 2.98 -9.19 0.75
C ARG A 246 4.23 -9.92 1.24
N ASN A 247 4.88 -9.42 2.28
CA ASN A 247 5.99 -10.10 2.93
C ASN A 247 5.52 -11.34 3.71
N LEU A 248 4.33 -11.30 4.32
CA LEU A 248 3.72 -12.48 4.94
C LEU A 248 3.58 -13.64 3.93
N GLU A 249 3.01 -13.38 2.75
CA GLU A 249 2.91 -14.36 1.66
C GLU A 249 4.30 -14.89 1.24
N ARG A 250 5.32 -14.02 1.20
CA ARG A 250 6.69 -14.42 0.84
C ARG A 250 7.32 -15.35 1.88
N GLU A 251 7.15 -15.07 3.17
CA GLU A 251 7.69 -15.92 4.24
C GLU A 251 6.95 -17.26 4.31
N ILE A 252 5.61 -17.27 4.16
CA ILE A 252 4.83 -18.52 4.04
C ILE A 252 5.30 -19.35 2.83
N ALA A 253 5.48 -18.72 1.67
CA ALA A 253 5.98 -19.43 0.49
C ALA A 253 7.42 -19.95 0.69
N ARG A 254 8.26 -19.25 1.48
CA ARG A 254 9.60 -19.70 1.84
C ARG A 254 9.56 -20.92 2.76
N LEU A 255 8.65 -20.95 3.73
CA LEU A 255 8.38 -22.11 4.57
C LEU A 255 7.97 -23.32 3.72
N ALA A 256 6.96 -23.13 2.86
CA ALA A 256 6.47 -24.18 1.97
C ALA A 256 7.61 -24.78 1.12
N ARG A 257 8.46 -23.95 0.50
CA ARG A 257 9.63 -24.43 -0.27
C ARG A 257 10.61 -25.26 0.55
N LYS A 258 10.89 -24.84 1.80
CA LYS A 258 11.79 -25.60 2.68
C LYS A 258 11.18 -26.95 3.08
N VAL A 259 9.87 -27.00 3.34
CA VAL A 259 9.17 -28.23 3.65
C VAL A 259 9.18 -29.19 2.46
N VAL A 260 8.82 -28.71 1.25
CA VAL A 260 8.93 -29.50 0.01
C VAL A 260 10.34 -30.08 -0.14
N THR A 261 11.37 -29.26 0.10
CA THR A 261 12.76 -29.70 -0.03
C THR A 261 13.08 -30.85 0.93
N LYS A 262 12.64 -30.78 2.20
CA LYS A 262 12.83 -31.87 3.17
C LYS A 262 12.09 -33.16 2.76
N ILE A 263 10.87 -33.02 2.24
CA ILE A 263 10.06 -34.16 1.79
C ILE A 263 10.68 -34.83 0.57
N VAL A 264 11.11 -34.06 -0.43
CA VAL A 264 11.77 -34.58 -1.64
C VAL A 264 13.10 -35.26 -1.31
N LYS A 265 13.85 -34.72 -0.33
CA LYS A 265 15.06 -35.37 0.20
C LYS A 265 14.79 -36.61 1.05
N LYS A 266 13.52 -36.94 1.29
CA LYS A 266 13.07 -38.06 2.14
C LYS A 266 13.54 -37.96 3.60
N GLU A 267 13.79 -36.74 4.08
CA GLU A 267 14.16 -36.48 5.48
C GLU A 267 12.94 -36.52 6.41
N SER A 268 11.75 -36.20 5.89
CA SER A 268 10.47 -36.35 6.59
C SER A 268 9.34 -36.58 5.59
N GLN A 269 8.27 -37.26 6.00
CA GLN A 269 7.05 -37.42 5.20
C GLN A 269 6.01 -36.34 5.49
N THR A 270 5.99 -35.82 6.73
CA THR A 270 5.07 -34.79 7.19
C THR A 270 5.82 -33.78 8.05
N VAL A 271 5.54 -32.49 7.90
CA VAL A 271 6.21 -31.44 8.66
C VAL A 271 5.18 -30.54 9.34
N THR A 272 5.25 -30.50 10.67
CA THR A 272 4.49 -29.55 11.49
C THR A 272 5.41 -28.43 11.95
N ILE A 273 5.05 -27.19 11.63
CA ILE A 273 5.78 -25.99 12.03
C ILE A 273 5.10 -25.38 13.25
N THR A 274 5.88 -25.24 14.32
CA THR A 274 5.50 -24.61 15.59
C THR A 274 6.38 -23.37 15.82
N GLU A 275 6.08 -22.54 16.82
CA GLU A 275 6.90 -21.36 17.11
C GLU A 275 8.36 -21.74 17.41
N GLU A 276 8.58 -22.85 18.12
CA GLU A 276 9.90 -23.32 18.55
C GLU A 276 10.80 -23.69 17.37
N ASN A 277 10.26 -24.42 16.39
CA ASN A 277 11.02 -24.88 15.23
C ASN A 277 11.03 -23.89 14.06
N LEU A 278 10.26 -22.80 14.14
CA LEU A 278 10.14 -21.79 13.08
C LEU A 278 11.51 -21.22 12.66
N SER A 279 12.42 -21.07 13.63
CA SER A 279 13.77 -20.55 13.42
C SER A 279 14.64 -21.41 12.50
N ASP A 280 14.45 -22.73 12.47
CA ASP A 280 15.15 -23.65 11.55
C ASP A 280 14.79 -23.37 10.09
N TYR A 281 13.56 -22.87 9.87
CA TYR A 281 13.03 -22.60 8.55
C TYR A 281 13.23 -21.14 8.13
N LEU A 282 12.93 -20.16 8.98
CA LEU A 282 13.05 -18.75 8.60
C LEU A 282 14.38 -18.09 8.98
N GLY A 283 15.16 -18.74 9.83
CA GLY A 283 16.37 -18.20 10.45
C GLY A 283 16.05 -17.41 11.72
N VAL A 284 17.02 -16.61 12.16
CA VAL A 284 16.87 -15.73 13.33
C VAL A 284 15.72 -14.73 13.15
N ARG A 285 15.08 -14.35 14.26
CA ARG A 285 14.02 -13.33 14.30
C ARG A 285 14.57 -12.02 13.69
N LYS A 286 13.86 -11.46 12.71
CA LYS A 286 14.30 -10.27 11.95
C LYS A 286 13.93 -8.97 12.66
N PHE A 287 12.79 -8.97 13.33
CA PHE A 287 12.22 -7.82 14.02
C PHE A 287 12.05 -8.13 15.50
N LYS A 288 12.15 -7.08 16.31
CA LYS A 288 11.83 -7.12 17.74
C LYS A 288 10.39 -6.63 17.90
N TYR A 289 9.54 -7.47 18.49
CA TYR A 289 8.17 -7.11 18.84
C TYR A 289 8.12 -6.56 20.26
N GLY A 290 7.27 -5.57 20.53
CA GLY A 290 7.05 -5.06 21.88
C GLY A 290 8.15 -4.13 22.44
N LEU A 291 8.84 -3.35 21.61
CA LEU A 291 9.75 -2.28 22.07
C LEU A 291 9.01 -1.03 22.61
N ALA A 292 7.78 -1.19 23.12
CA ALA A 292 7.32 -0.25 24.14
C ALA A 292 8.22 -0.49 25.34
N GLU A 293 8.89 0.56 25.84
CA GLU A 293 9.80 0.40 26.96
C GLU A 293 9.09 -0.29 28.12
N LEU A 294 9.70 -1.35 28.64
CA LEU A 294 9.12 -2.13 29.73
C LEU A 294 8.91 -1.27 30.99
N GLN A 295 9.61 -0.13 31.08
CA GLN A 295 9.66 0.80 32.20
C GLN A 295 9.49 2.25 31.72
N ASP A 296 8.89 3.09 32.57
CA ASP A 296 8.74 4.52 32.32
C ASP A 296 10.13 5.20 32.34
N GLN A 297 10.47 5.95 31.30
CA GLN A 297 11.76 6.65 31.20
C GLN A 297 11.62 8.17 31.19
N ILE A 298 12.67 8.83 31.66
CA ILE A 298 12.77 10.28 31.66
C ILE A 298 13.28 10.73 30.29
N GLY A 299 12.50 11.58 29.61
CA GLY A 299 12.89 12.17 28.34
C GLY A 299 12.67 11.30 27.12
N VAL A 300 12.08 10.13 27.26
CA VAL A 300 11.70 9.26 26.13
C VAL A 300 10.20 9.29 25.97
N VAL A 301 9.72 9.60 24.77
CA VAL A 301 8.29 9.65 24.44
C VAL A 301 8.03 8.83 23.20
N THR A 302 7.02 7.96 23.25
CA THR A 302 6.56 7.23 22.07
C THR A 302 5.63 8.14 21.24
N GLY A 303 6.03 8.43 20.01
CA GLY A 303 5.25 9.15 19.01
C GLY A 303 4.77 8.22 17.89
N LEU A 304 3.66 8.59 17.26
CA LEU A 304 3.15 7.94 16.07
C LEU A 304 3.66 8.66 14.84
N ALA A 305 4.14 7.90 13.85
CA ALA A 305 4.50 8.41 12.55
C ALA A 305 3.73 7.67 11.45
N TYR A 306 3.53 8.35 10.34
CA TYR A 306 3.00 7.74 9.13
C TYR A 306 4.16 7.55 8.14
N THR A 307 4.37 6.31 7.71
CA THR A 307 5.32 5.96 6.67
C THR A 307 4.58 5.43 5.44
N SER A 308 5.27 5.33 4.31
CA SER A 308 4.73 4.68 3.11
C SER A 308 4.36 3.20 3.30
N ALA A 309 4.89 2.56 4.35
CA ALA A 309 4.59 1.19 4.72
C ALA A 309 3.44 1.07 5.74
N GLY A 310 2.88 2.19 6.21
CA GLY A 310 1.84 2.27 7.24
C GLY A 310 2.24 3.12 8.45
N GLY A 311 1.44 3.05 9.51
CA GLY A 311 1.78 3.67 10.80
C GLY A 311 3.00 3.01 11.44
N ASP A 312 3.85 3.80 12.07
CA ASP A 312 5.04 3.35 12.79
C ASP A 312 5.16 4.04 14.15
N LEU A 313 5.81 3.37 15.10
CA LEU A 313 6.12 3.93 16.41
C LEU A 313 7.55 4.49 16.40
N LEU A 314 7.72 5.70 16.90
CA LEU A 314 9.01 6.36 17.04
C LEU A 314 9.25 6.74 18.49
N GLN A 315 10.48 6.60 18.95
CA GLN A 315 10.89 7.09 20.26
C GLN A 315 11.55 8.45 20.08
N ILE A 316 10.98 9.50 20.65
CA ILE A 316 11.60 10.82 20.69
C ILE A 316 12.35 10.91 22.01
N GLU A 317 13.65 11.10 21.93
CA GLU A 317 14.53 11.17 23.09
C GLU A 317 14.99 12.61 23.30
N ALA A 318 14.98 13.06 24.54
CA ALA A 318 15.55 14.33 24.95
C ALA A 318 16.58 14.11 26.05
N LEU A 319 17.68 14.85 25.97
CA LEU A 319 18.76 14.83 26.96
C LEU A 319 19.08 16.26 27.40
N LYS A 320 19.36 16.45 28.69
CA LYS A 320 19.90 17.72 29.23
C LYS A 320 21.38 17.56 29.52
N LEU A 321 22.15 18.56 29.13
CA LEU A 321 23.59 18.64 29.33
C LEU A 321 23.94 19.99 29.94
N PRO A 322 24.95 20.10 30.80
CA PRO A 322 25.50 21.40 31.17
C PRO A 322 25.98 22.15 29.93
N GLY A 323 25.55 23.40 29.75
CA GLY A 323 25.74 24.12 28.48
C GLY A 323 25.47 25.62 28.56
N LYS A 324 25.17 26.23 27.41
CA LYS A 324 24.93 27.68 27.23
C LYS A 324 23.50 27.98 26.76
N GLY A 325 22.56 27.05 26.91
CA GLY A 325 21.16 27.24 26.53
C GLY A 325 20.81 26.89 25.10
N ARG A 326 21.62 26.06 24.44
CA ARG A 326 21.42 25.67 23.04
C ARG A 326 20.46 24.48 22.92
N MET A 327 19.61 24.53 21.91
CA MET A 327 18.85 23.38 21.43
C MET A 327 19.62 22.71 20.30
N LYS A 328 19.90 21.41 20.42
CA LYS A 328 20.47 20.60 19.34
C LYS A 328 19.47 19.54 18.90
N THR A 329 19.45 19.27 17.60
CA THR A 329 18.53 18.30 17.01
C THR A 329 19.30 17.34 16.11
N THR A 330 18.92 16.06 16.13
CA THR A 330 19.54 15.00 15.32
C THR A 330 18.47 14.01 14.85
N GLY A 331 18.71 13.34 13.72
CA GLY A 331 17.74 12.40 13.15
C GLY A 331 17.33 12.64 11.69
N LYS A 332 18.11 13.42 10.91
CA LYS A 332 17.77 13.85 9.54
C LYS A 332 16.36 14.45 9.43
N LEU A 333 16.12 15.47 10.25
CA LEU A 333 14.86 16.19 10.29
C LEU A 333 14.76 17.15 9.10
N GLY A 334 13.58 17.20 8.46
CA GLY A 334 13.25 18.24 7.50
C GLY A 334 13.04 19.61 8.17
N ASP A 335 12.81 20.64 7.37
CA ASP A 335 12.79 22.02 7.87
C ASP A 335 11.53 22.32 8.69
N VAL A 336 10.38 21.74 8.33
CA VAL A 336 9.12 21.89 9.11
C VAL A 336 9.27 21.27 10.50
N MET A 337 9.99 20.15 10.58
CA MET A 337 10.24 19.48 11.84
C MET A 337 11.23 20.24 12.74
N LYS A 338 12.22 20.92 12.16
CA LYS A 338 13.11 21.82 12.92
C LYS A 338 12.33 23.00 13.50
N GLU A 339 11.48 23.64 12.70
CA GLU A 339 10.61 24.72 13.15
C GLU A 339 9.69 24.26 14.30
N SER A 340 9.17 23.04 14.20
CA SER A 340 8.35 22.44 15.27
C SER A 340 9.11 22.28 16.59
N ILE A 341 10.41 21.97 16.55
CA ILE A 341 11.26 21.87 17.74
C ILE A 341 11.52 23.26 18.33
N ASP A 342 11.73 24.28 17.50
CA ASP A 342 11.92 25.66 17.96
C ASP A 342 10.64 26.20 18.62
N ALA A 343 9.47 25.88 18.05
CA ALA A 343 8.17 26.17 18.65
C ALA A 343 7.98 25.44 19.99
N ALA A 344 8.30 24.14 20.05
CA ALA A 344 8.24 23.36 21.28
C ALA A 344 9.16 23.93 22.37
N SER A 345 10.40 24.30 22.03
CA SER A 345 11.36 24.94 22.93
C SER A 345 10.82 26.27 23.47
N SER A 346 10.26 27.11 22.60
CA SER A 346 9.67 28.40 22.97
C SER A 346 8.49 28.22 23.93
N TYR A 347 7.61 27.26 23.64
CA TYR A 347 6.49 26.92 24.51
C TYR A 347 6.95 26.45 25.88
N VAL A 348 7.88 25.48 25.95
CA VAL A 348 8.40 24.96 27.22
C VAL A 348 9.06 26.06 28.06
N ARG A 349 9.81 26.98 27.43
CA ARG A 349 10.39 28.14 28.12
C ARG A 349 9.31 29.05 28.71
N SER A 350 8.21 29.29 27.98
CA SER A 350 7.09 30.13 28.44
C SER A 350 6.35 29.53 29.65
N ILE A 351 6.23 28.20 29.72
CA ILE A 351 5.58 27.50 30.84
C ILE A 351 6.55 27.09 31.94
N SER A 352 7.83 27.44 31.83
CA SER A 352 8.88 26.97 32.75
C SER A 352 8.58 27.16 34.24
N PRO A 353 8.00 28.29 34.71
CA PRO A 353 7.69 28.44 36.13
C PRO A 353 6.58 27.48 36.58
N LYS A 354 5.62 27.17 35.70
CA LYS A 354 4.50 26.26 36.00
C LYS A 354 4.94 24.81 36.14
N ILE A 355 6.00 24.42 35.44
CA ILE A 355 6.60 23.07 35.51
C ILE A 355 7.72 22.96 36.55
N GLY A 356 7.89 23.97 37.42
CA GLY A 356 8.88 23.95 38.50
C GLY A 356 10.32 24.25 38.07
N VAL A 357 10.52 24.84 36.89
CA VAL A 357 11.85 25.15 36.34
C VAL A 357 12.08 26.66 36.36
N LYS A 358 13.16 27.09 37.01
CA LYS A 358 13.56 28.51 37.02
C LYS A 358 14.03 28.94 35.61
N PRO A 359 13.56 30.06 35.04
CA PRO A 359 13.96 30.52 33.71
C PRO A 359 15.48 30.64 33.53
N THR A 360 16.22 31.08 34.55
CA THR A 360 17.69 31.22 34.53
C THR A 360 18.44 29.90 34.41
N ARG A 361 17.79 28.74 34.61
CA ARG A 361 18.42 27.43 34.37
C ARG A 361 18.61 27.14 32.89
N PHE A 362 17.80 27.72 32.00
CA PHE A 362 17.93 27.49 30.57
C PHE A 362 19.25 28.04 30.03
N ASP A 363 19.81 29.10 30.59
CA ASP A 363 21.09 29.66 30.12
C ASP A 363 22.30 28.76 30.45
N LYS A 364 22.10 27.77 31.33
CA LYS A 364 23.14 26.84 31.81
C LYS A 364 22.95 25.41 31.32
N LEU A 365 21.90 25.14 30.54
CA LEU A 365 21.51 23.80 30.12
C LEU A 365 21.34 23.77 28.60
N ASP A 366 22.09 22.91 27.93
CA ASP A 366 21.80 22.54 26.55
C ASP A 366 20.83 21.36 26.55
N ILE A 367 19.86 21.38 25.64
CA ILE A 367 18.93 20.28 25.43
C ILE A 367 19.17 19.71 24.04
N HIS A 368 19.32 18.39 23.97
CA HIS A 368 19.49 17.67 22.72
C HIS A 368 18.27 16.79 22.50
N VAL A 369 17.52 17.04 21.42
CA VAL A 369 16.42 16.19 20.98
C VAL A 369 16.91 15.26 19.86
N HIS A 370 16.82 13.96 20.08
CA HIS A 370 17.09 12.93 19.10
C HIS A 370 15.79 12.28 18.65
N VAL A 371 15.59 12.26 17.33
CA VAL A 371 14.53 11.46 16.71
C VAL A 371 15.25 10.38 15.91
N PRO A 372 15.27 9.11 16.35
CA PRO A 372 15.95 8.01 15.68
C PRO A 372 15.60 7.95 14.20
N GLU A 373 16.57 7.59 13.38
CA GLU A 373 16.37 7.41 11.95
C GLU A 373 15.29 6.35 11.71
N GLY A 374 14.25 6.75 10.97
CA GLY A 374 13.51 5.80 10.14
C GLY A 374 14.10 5.84 8.74
N ALA A 375 13.89 4.80 7.92
CA ALA A 375 14.38 4.73 6.55
C ALA A 375 13.86 5.87 5.62
N THR A 376 12.90 6.67 6.08
CA THR A 376 12.28 7.78 5.36
C THR A 376 12.57 9.12 6.03
N PRO A 377 12.99 10.17 5.29
CA PRO A 377 13.09 11.54 5.79
C PRO A 377 11.77 11.97 6.44
N LYS A 378 11.86 12.56 7.63
CA LYS A 378 10.70 12.93 8.46
C LYS A 378 10.53 14.43 8.38
N ASP A 379 9.46 14.85 7.71
CA ASP A 379 9.11 16.26 7.59
C ASP A 379 7.62 16.41 7.85
N GLY A 380 7.29 17.06 8.98
CA GLY A 380 5.90 17.23 9.43
C GLY A 380 5.81 17.66 10.91
N PRO A 381 4.81 18.47 11.28
CA PRO A 381 4.71 19.05 12.63
C PRO A 381 4.01 18.15 13.65
N SER A 382 3.52 16.98 13.25
CA SER A 382 2.69 16.09 14.08
C SER A 382 3.39 15.60 15.36
N ALA A 383 4.72 15.61 15.39
CA ALA A 383 5.52 15.20 16.54
C ALA A 383 5.67 16.28 17.63
N GLY A 384 5.13 17.49 17.42
CA GLY A 384 5.35 18.63 18.32
C GLY A 384 4.97 18.37 19.78
N LEU A 385 3.83 17.71 20.03
CA LEU A 385 3.43 17.35 21.40
C LEU A 385 4.39 16.37 22.05
N ALA A 386 4.83 15.35 21.31
CA ALA A 386 5.77 14.36 21.83
C ALA A 386 7.14 15.01 22.15
N MET A 387 7.57 16.00 21.37
CA MET A 387 8.77 16.79 21.65
C MET A 387 8.61 17.68 22.90
N VAL A 388 7.47 18.35 23.06
CA VAL A 388 7.19 19.13 24.28
C VAL A 388 7.24 18.22 25.51
N THR A 389 6.57 17.07 25.45
CA THR A 389 6.52 16.12 26.57
C THR A 389 7.91 15.57 26.90
N SER A 390 8.75 15.25 25.91
CA SER A 390 10.11 14.75 26.18
C SER A 390 10.98 15.81 26.84
N ILE A 391 10.93 17.06 26.37
CA ILE A 391 11.67 18.17 26.97
C ILE A 391 11.19 18.46 28.40
N VAL A 392 9.88 18.50 28.64
CA VAL A 392 9.31 18.72 29.98
C VAL A 392 9.69 17.59 30.93
N SER A 393 9.67 16.34 30.47
CA SER A 393 10.08 15.18 31.26
C SER A 393 11.54 15.30 31.72
N VAL A 394 12.46 15.63 30.82
CA VAL A 394 13.89 15.83 31.15
C VAL A 394 14.11 16.95 32.16
N LEU A 395 13.37 18.07 32.01
CA LEU A 395 13.53 19.23 32.87
C LEU A 395 12.94 19.02 34.26
N SER A 396 11.79 18.36 34.35
CA SER A 396 11.10 18.05 35.62
C SER A 396 11.67 16.82 36.33
N GLY A 397 12.32 15.92 35.59
CA GLY A 397 12.74 14.60 36.10
C GLY A 397 11.58 13.62 36.28
N ILE A 398 10.41 13.92 35.72
CA ILE A 398 9.22 13.06 35.81
C ILE A 398 9.25 12.09 34.62
N PRO A 399 9.25 10.77 34.85
CA PRO A 399 9.25 9.79 33.78
C PRO A 399 7.92 9.81 33.01
N VAL A 400 7.98 9.57 31.71
CA VAL A 400 6.80 9.52 30.85
C VAL A 400 6.17 8.14 30.97
N LYS A 401 4.85 8.11 31.21
CA LYS A 401 4.10 6.86 31.33
C LYS A 401 4.19 6.06 30.02
N LYS A 402 4.56 4.78 30.12
CA LYS A 402 4.53 3.86 28.98
C LYS A 402 3.11 3.73 28.40
N THR A 403 3.03 3.65 27.08
CA THR A 403 1.78 3.52 26.32
C THR A 403 1.67 2.14 25.71
#